data_AF-A0A7X5DFK8-F1
#
_entry.id   AF-A0A7X5DFK8-F1
#
_cell.length_a   1.000
_cell.length_b   1.000
_cell.length_c   1.000
_cell.angle_alpha   90.00
_cell.angle_beta   90.00
_cell.angle_gamma   90.00
#
_symmetry.space_group_name_H-M   'P 1'
#
loop_
_entity.id
_entity.type
_entity.pdbx_description
1 polymer ?
#
loop_
_entity_poly.entity_id
_entity_poly.type
_entity_poly.pdbx_seq_one_letter_code
_entity_poly.pdbx_strand_id
1 'polypeptide(L)'
;MPKAKNPDCEKAKKLFVESEGMLTLKDIAEQLNVSEGTVRSWKNRYKWEQKKSETLQTNDKKDCNVANEYRKKGAKKGNQNAVGHGAPKGNKNNYRHGIYEKILFTFLSEEQQEFFLQNEIDEIEECKNMIKFCDLQIFKFMEKIKELEQKSGGLVVSGVSKSKSKLDGTQRDMASDYTEEKVITNTVAVYELILKYNNEIEKAKK
;
A
#
# COMPACT_ATOMS: atom_id res chain seq x y z
N MET A 1 -19.07 -24.80 6.26
CA MET A 1 -19.71 -25.09 7.56
C MET A 1 -18.66 -25.05 8.68
N PRO A 2 -18.95 -24.50 9.87
CA PRO A 2 -18.01 -24.53 11.00
C PRO A 2 -17.77 -25.98 11.46
N LYS A 3 -16.53 -26.35 11.79
CA LYS A 3 -16.21 -27.70 12.29
C LYS A 3 -16.86 -27.92 13.66
N ALA A 4 -17.51 -29.06 13.85
CA ALA A 4 -18.08 -29.46 15.13
C ALA A 4 -16.97 -29.53 16.21
N LYS A 5 -17.32 -29.16 17.46
CA LYS A 5 -16.39 -29.24 18.59
C LYS A 5 -16.04 -30.71 18.86
N ASN A 6 -14.76 -31.01 19.06
CA ASN A 6 -14.31 -32.34 19.43
C ASN A 6 -14.83 -32.67 20.87
N PRO A 7 -15.51 -33.82 21.09
CA PRO A 7 -16.02 -34.22 22.40
C PRO A 7 -14.94 -34.32 23.49
N ASP A 8 -13.69 -34.64 23.13
CA ASP A 8 -12.61 -34.80 24.10
C ASP A 8 -12.13 -33.45 24.68
N CYS A 9 -12.41 -32.34 23.99
CA CYS A 9 -12.15 -31.01 24.50
C CYS A 9 -13.01 -30.67 25.73
N GLU A 10 -14.26 -31.13 25.77
CA GLU A 10 -15.16 -30.90 26.92
C GLU A 10 -14.71 -31.74 28.12
N LYS A 11 -14.29 -32.99 27.90
CA LYS A 11 -13.73 -33.86 28.93
C LYS A 11 -12.45 -33.26 29.53
N ALA A 12 -11.54 -32.78 28.68
CA ALA A 12 -10.31 -32.13 29.12
C ALA A 12 -10.57 -30.87 29.95
N LYS A 13 -11.58 -30.07 29.57
CA LYS A 13 -11.97 -28.87 30.32
C LYS A 13 -12.53 -29.22 31.70
N LYS A 14 -13.33 -30.29 31.82
CA LYS A 14 -13.87 -30.75 33.11
C LYS A 14 -12.75 -31.17 34.06
N LEU A 15 -11.83 -32.01 33.60
CA LEU A 15 -10.66 -32.45 34.38
C LEU A 15 -9.80 -31.27 34.86
N PHE A 16 -9.61 -30.25 34.01
CA PHE A 16 -8.86 -29.04 34.38
C PHE A 16 -9.57 -28.19 35.44
N VAL A 17 -10.90 -28.08 35.38
CA VAL A 17 -11.70 -27.29 36.33
C VAL A 17 -11.88 -28.04 37.66
N GLU A 18 -12.16 -29.35 37.61
CA GLU A 18 -12.31 -30.22 38.79
C GLU A 18 -11.02 -30.30 39.61
N SER A 19 -9.86 -30.18 38.96
CA SER A 19 -8.57 -30.14 39.63
C SER A 19 -8.14 -28.75 40.10
N GLU A 20 -8.95 -27.71 39.87
CA GLU A 20 -8.61 -26.30 40.14
C GLU A 20 -7.24 -25.87 39.55
N GLY A 21 -6.76 -26.55 38.50
CA GLY A 21 -5.44 -26.31 37.91
C GLY A 21 -4.27 -27.05 38.56
N MET A 22 -4.53 -27.98 39.49
CA MET A 22 -3.51 -28.85 40.09
C MET A 22 -2.99 -29.93 39.13
N LEU A 23 -3.85 -30.45 38.23
CA LEU A 23 -3.39 -31.37 37.20
C LEU A 23 -2.63 -30.61 36.11
N THR A 24 -1.46 -31.11 35.72
CA THR A 24 -0.71 -30.52 34.61
C THR A 24 -1.38 -30.86 33.29
N LEU A 25 -1.15 -30.03 32.26
CA LEU A 25 -1.69 -30.28 30.92
C LEU A 25 -1.15 -31.57 30.31
N LYS A 26 0.00 -32.05 30.77
CA LYS A 26 0.61 -33.30 30.35
C LYS A 26 -0.16 -34.49 30.90
N ASP A 27 -0.57 -34.46 32.16
CA ASP A 27 -1.33 -35.53 32.80
C ASP A 27 -2.73 -35.68 32.17
N ILE A 28 -3.39 -34.55 31.86
CA ILE A 28 -4.68 -34.53 31.16
C ILE A 28 -4.53 -35.06 29.72
N ALA A 29 -3.40 -34.77 29.08
CA ALA A 29 -3.09 -35.24 27.74
C ALA A 29 -2.85 -36.76 27.70
N GLU A 30 -2.13 -37.30 28.69
CA GLU A 30 -1.93 -38.74 28.87
C GLU A 30 -3.25 -39.48 29.15
N GLN A 31 -4.11 -38.94 30.03
CA GLN A 31 -5.40 -39.56 30.36
C GLN A 31 -6.38 -39.61 29.17
N LEU A 32 -6.29 -38.66 28.24
CA LEU A 32 -7.13 -38.59 27.04
C LEU A 32 -6.45 -39.15 25.79
N ASN A 33 -5.20 -39.63 25.90
CA ASN A 33 -4.36 -40.11 24.80
C ASN A 33 -4.23 -39.08 23.65
N VAL A 34 -4.04 -37.80 23.99
CA VAL A 34 -3.84 -36.69 23.05
C VAL A 34 -2.48 -36.04 23.31
N SER A 35 -1.90 -35.34 22.34
CA SER A 35 -0.67 -34.57 22.59
C SER A 35 -0.91 -33.37 23.52
N GLU A 36 0.08 -33.07 24.36
CA GLU A 36 0.05 -31.91 25.27
C GLU A 36 -0.22 -30.59 24.52
N GLY A 37 0.37 -30.43 23.33
CA GLY A 37 0.16 -29.27 22.47
C GLY A 37 -1.29 -29.09 22.04
N THR A 38 -2.05 -30.18 21.91
CA THR A 38 -3.48 -30.15 21.57
C THR A 38 -4.31 -29.67 22.74
N VAL A 39 -4.05 -30.19 23.95
CA VAL A 39 -4.71 -29.73 25.19
C VAL A 39 -4.40 -28.26 25.46
N ARG A 40 -3.13 -27.84 25.25
CA ARG A 40 -2.71 -26.43 25.33
C ARG A 40 -3.45 -25.54 24.33
N SER A 41 -3.61 -26.00 23.08
CA SER A 41 -4.40 -25.30 22.06
C SER A 41 -5.87 -25.19 22.45
N TRP A 42 -6.49 -26.23 23.02
CA TRP A 42 -7.88 -26.18 23.48
C TRP A 42 -8.06 -25.22 24.66
N LYS A 43 -7.16 -25.26 25.64
CA LYS A 43 -7.14 -24.33 26.78
C LYS A 43 -7.13 -22.87 26.31
N ASN A 44 -6.26 -22.53 25.35
CA ASN A 44 -6.15 -21.18 24.79
C ASN A 44 -7.39 -20.81 23.93
N ARG A 45 -7.83 -21.71 23.05
CA ARG A 45 -8.94 -21.48 22.12
C ARG A 45 -10.26 -21.23 22.84
N TYR A 46 -10.49 -21.93 23.94
CA TYR A 46 -11.75 -21.87 24.70
C TYR A 46 -11.62 -21.17 26.05
N LYS A 47 -10.48 -20.53 26.33
CA LYS A 47 -10.25 -19.67 27.50
C LYS A 47 -10.70 -20.34 28.81
N TRP A 48 -10.16 -21.53 29.10
CA TRP A 48 -10.57 -22.30 30.28
C TRP A 48 -10.25 -21.59 31.60
N GLU A 49 -9.24 -20.74 31.63
CA GLU A 49 -8.96 -19.85 32.74
C GLU A 49 -9.91 -18.64 32.68
N GLN A 50 -10.90 -18.60 33.58
CA GLN A 50 -11.66 -17.37 33.80
C GLN A 50 -10.68 -16.31 34.32
N LYS A 51 -10.67 -15.13 33.69
CA LYS A 51 -9.89 -13.97 34.12
C LYS A 51 -10.29 -13.59 35.55
N LYS A 52 -9.61 -14.13 36.57
CA LYS A 52 -9.57 -13.52 37.90
C LYS A 52 -8.57 -12.37 37.82
N SER A 53 -9.00 -11.19 38.28
CA SER A 53 -8.30 -9.89 38.29
C SER A 53 -8.45 -9.02 37.03
N GLU A 54 -9.27 -8.00 37.22
CA GLU A 54 -9.51 -6.86 36.35
C GLU A 54 -8.43 -5.77 36.57
N THR A 55 -7.15 -6.14 36.47
CA THR A 55 -6.04 -5.20 36.78
C THR A 55 -4.86 -5.22 35.82
N LEU A 56 -5.01 -5.82 34.64
CA LEU A 56 -4.01 -5.68 33.58
C LEU A 56 -4.69 -5.16 32.32
N GLN A 57 -4.42 -3.88 32.04
CA GLN A 57 -4.79 -3.20 30.80
C GLN A 57 -4.47 -4.11 29.62
N THR A 58 -5.49 -4.36 28.80
CA THR A 58 -5.35 -5.02 27.50
C THR A 58 -4.47 -4.15 26.63
N ASN A 59 -3.15 -4.36 26.70
CA ASN A 59 -2.32 -4.09 25.56
C ASN A 59 -2.82 -5.04 24.47
N ASP A 60 -3.57 -4.51 23.52
CA ASP A 60 -3.91 -5.13 22.25
C ASP A 60 -2.62 -5.44 21.49
N LYS A 61 -1.84 -6.40 21.99
CA LYS A 61 -0.83 -7.09 21.20
C LYS A 61 -1.64 -7.97 20.25
N LYS A 62 -1.89 -7.41 19.08
CA LYS A 62 -2.07 -8.20 17.87
C LYS A 62 -0.79 -9.02 17.71
N ASP A 63 -0.77 -10.20 18.31
CA ASP A 63 0.17 -11.25 17.98
C ASP A 63 -0.17 -11.77 16.59
N CYS A 64 0.21 -10.99 15.58
CA CYS A 64 0.31 -11.47 14.22
C CYS A 64 1.73 -12.00 14.02
N ASN A 65 1.89 -13.32 14.24
CA ASN A 65 3.00 -14.12 13.73
C ASN A 65 2.87 -14.24 12.20
N VAL A 66 3.02 -13.13 11.47
CA VAL A 66 3.26 -13.15 10.04
C VAL A 66 4.08 -11.92 9.70
N ALA A 67 5.18 -12.12 8.97
CA ALA A 67 5.97 -11.12 8.30
C ALA A 67 5.07 -10.04 7.65
N ASN A 68 4.89 -8.92 8.34
CA ASN A 68 4.24 -7.75 7.75
C ASN A 68 5.37 -6.85 7.25
N GLU A 69 5.84 -7.18 6.05
CA GLU A 69 6.85 -6.48 5.26
C GLU A 69 6.44 -5.03 4.91
N TYR A 70 5.19 -4.66 5.21
CA TYR A 70 4.74 -3.28 5.27
C TYR A 70 5.29 -2.62 6.56
N ARG A 71 6.60 -2.34 6.56
CA ARG A 71 7.20 -1.34 7.44
C ARG A 71 6.29 -0.11 7.37
N LYS A 72 5.57 0.18 8.45
CA LYS A 72 4.80 1.42 8.56
C LYS A 72 5.78 2.56 8.27
N LYS A 73 5.67 3.18 7.10
CA LYS A 73 6.39 4.40 6.78
C LYS A 73 5.98 5.43 7.84
N GLY A 74 6.93 5.83 8.66
CA GLY A 74 6.70 6.82 9.72
C GLY A 74 7.59 6.62 10.92
N ALA A 75 7.78 7.69 11.68
CA ALA A 75 8.42 7.63 12.98
C ALA A 75 7.64 6.69 13.92
N LYS A 76 8.35 5.99 14.82
CA LYS A 76 7.73 5.15 15.85
C LYS A 76 6.73 5.99 16.67
N LYS A 77 5.60 5.41 17.04
CA LYS A 77 4.60 6.06 17.91
C LYS A 77 5.30 6.48 19.22
N GLY A 78 5.26 7.77 19.55
CA GLY A 78 5.97 8.35 20.70
C GLY A 78 7.38 8.88 20.41
N ASN A 79 7.82 8.93 19.15
CA ASN A 79 9.10 9.55 18.78
C ASN A 79 9.10 11.05 19.11
N GLN A 80 9.98 11.47 20.02
CA GLN A 80 10.13 12.88 20.39
C GLN A 80 11.13 13.64 19.51
N ASN A 81 11.83 12.98 18.59
CA ASN A 81 12.86 13.63 17.75
C ASN A 81 12.31 14.72 16.81
N ALA A 82 10.99 14.76 16.57
CA ALA A 82 10.34 15.80 15.76
C ALA A 82 9.55 16.82 16.60
N VAL A 83 9.54 16.68 17.94
CA VAL A 83 8.86 17.62 18.84
C VAL A 83 9.60 18.94 18.79
N GLY A 84 8.90 20.01 18.39
CA GLY A 84 9.49 21.34 18.20
C GLY A 84 10.20 21.56 16.85
N HIS A 85 10.42 20.52 16.05
CA HIS A 85 11.04 20.60 14.71
C HIS A 85 10.02 20.47 13.57
N GLY A 86 8.76 20.78 13.85
CA GLY A 86 7.72 20.90 12.82
C GLY A 86 8.02 22.06 11.87
N ALA A 87 7.54 21.94 10.64
CA ALA A 87 7.57 23.05 9.70
C ALA A 87 6.90 24.29 10.34
N PRO A 88 7.53 25.48 10.31
CA PRO A 88 6.92 26.71 10.83
C PRO A 88 5.52 26.94 10.27
N LYS A 89 4.64 27.57 11.05
CA LYS A 89 3.27 27.87 10.61
C LYS A 89 3.34 28.79 9.38
N GLY A 90 2.81 28.34 8.24
CA GLY A 90 2.91 29.05 6.95
C GLY A 90 4.07 28.61 6.04
N ASN A 91 4.79 27.56 6.41
CA ASN A 91 5.90 27.06 5.60
C ASN A 91 5.45 26.45 4.26
N LYS A 92 5.93 27.05 3.16
CA LYS A 92 5.77 26.61 1.77
C LYS A 92 6.82 25.56 1.33
N ASN A 93 7.40 24.76 2.23
CA ASN A 93 8.49 23.82 1.90
C ASN A 93 8.14 22.73 0.86
N ASN A 94 6.85 22.49 0.57
CA ASN A 94 6.42 21.65 -0.56
C ASN A 94 5.79 22.48 -1.69
N TYR A 95 6.24 23.72 -1.85
CA TYR A 95 5.93 24.52 -3.02
C TYR A 95 6.69 23.96 -4.21
N ARG A 96 5.95 23.38 -5.15
CA ARG A 96 6.52 22.89 -6.41
C ARG A 96 6.44 23.97 -7.48
N HIS A 97 5.26 24.55 -7.65
CA HIS A 97 5.00 25.68 -8.54
C HIS A 97 3.63 26.28 -8.17
N GLY A 98 3.48 27.61 -8.30
CA GLY A 98 2.30 28.36 -7.89
C GLY A 98 1.07 28.23 -8.79
N ILE A 99 1.06 27.26 -9.71
CA ILE A 99 -0.03 27.05 -10.69
C ILE A 99 -1.41 26.89 -10.03
N TYR A 100 -1.47 26.36 -8.81
CA TYR A 100 -2.71 26.20 -8.03
C TYR A 100 -2.75 27.10 -6.79
N GLU A 101 -1.89 28.11 -6.71
CA GLU A 101 -1.93 29.08 -5.62
C GLU A 101 -3.18 29.99 -5.80
N LYS A 102 -3.86 30.30 -4.69
CA LYS A 102 -4.99 31.23 -4.73
C LYS A 102 -4.44 32.64 -4.94
N ILE A 103 -4.37 33.07 -6.20
CA ILE A 103 -4.00 34.44 -6.55
C ILE A 103 -5.24 35.31 -6.39
N LEU A 104 -5.15 36.32 -5.52
CA LEU A 104 -6.18 37.37 -5.43
C LEU A 104 -5.99 38.34 -6.61
N PHE A 105 -7.10 38.85 -7.17
CA PHE A 105 -7.08 39.75 -8.33
C PHE A 105 -6.10 40.94 -8.16
N THR A 106 -6.01 41.47 -6.94
CA THR A 106 -5.15 42.59 -6.56
C THR A 106 -3.65 42.32 -6.62
N PHE A 107 -3.21 41.06 -6.70
CA PHE A 107 -1.80 40.68 -6.78
C PHE A 107 -1.32 40.42 -8.21
N LEU A 108 -2.21 40.47 -9.20
CA LEU A 108 -1.84 40.40 -10.62
C LEU A 108 -1.24 41.72 -11.07
N SER A 109 -0.26 41.68 -11.99
CA SER A 109 0.22 42.89 -12.64
C SER A 109 -0.87 43.53 -13.50
N GLU A 110 -0.74 44.81 -13.82
CA GLU A 110 -1.72 45.55 -14.66
C GLU A 110 -1.96 44.82 -16.00
N GLU A 111 -0.90 44.35 -16.65
CA GLU A 111 -0.98 43.55 -17.89
C GLU A 111 -1.78 42.24 -17.72
N GLN A 112 -1.62 41.56 -16.58
CA GLN A 112 -2.33 40.30 -16.29
C GLN A 112 -3.81 40.55 -15.96
N GLN A 113 -4.11 41.66 -15.28
CA GLN A 113 -5.47 42.09 -15.01
C GLN A 113 -6.18 42.47 -16.31
N GLU A 114 -5.50 43.20 -17.20
CA GLU A 114 -6.05 43.56 -18.51
C GLU A 114 -6.31 42.32 -19.37
N PHE A 115 -5.37 41.36 -19.40
CA PHE A 115 -5.59 40.07 -20.06
C PHE A 115 -6.78 39.29 -19.48
N PHE A 116 -6.94 39.29 -18.16
CA PHE A 116 -8.06 38.63 -17.50
C PHE A 116 -9.41 39.30 -17.83
N LEU A 117 -9.43 40.64 -17.95
CA LEU A 117 -10.63 41.41 -18.24
C LEU A 117 -10.99 41.44 -19.73
N GLN A 118 -10.01 41.41 -20.63
CA GLN A 118 -10.24 41.38 -22.08
C GLN A 118 -10.79 40.04 -22.57
N ASN A 119 -10.44 38.95 -21.89
CA ASN A 119 -10.96 37.63 -22.21
C ASN A 119 -12.30 37.41 -21.49
N GLU A 120 -13.38 37.99 -22.01
CA GLU A 120 -14.72 37.48 -21.72
C GLU A 120 -14.79 36.02 -22.19
N ILE A 121 -14.91 35.10 -21.23
CA ILE A 121 -15.05 33.69 -21.52
C ILE A 121 -16.49 33.45 -21.97
N ASP A 122 -16.69 33.18 -23.27
CA ASP A 122 -17.94 32.58 -23.72
C ASP A 122 -17.98 31.14 -23.19
N GLU A 123 -18.71 30.95 -22.09
CA GLU A 123 -18.89 29.67 -21.41
C GLU A 123 -19.34 28.57 -22.37
N ILE A 124 -20.16 28.90 -23.39
CA ILE A 124 -20.69 27.94 -24.35
C ILE A 124 -19.59 27.51 -25.33
N GLU A 125 -18.81 28.45 -25.84
CA GLU A 125 -17.72 28.13 -26.77
C GLU A 125 -16.59 27.37 -26.08
N GLU A 126 -16.27 27.72 -24.83
CA GLU A 126 -15.29 26.97 -24.04
C GLU A 126 -15.76 25.54 -23.74
N CYS A 127 -17.05 25.36 -23.41
CA CYS A 127 -17.63 24.03 -23.27
C CYS A 127 -17.54 23.23 -24.58
N LYS A 128 -17.82 23.82 -25.74
CA LYS A 128 -17.66 23.16 -27.05
C LYS A 128 -16.20 22.80 -27.32
N ASN A 129 -15.26 23.67 -27.00
CA ASN A 129 -13.83 23.42 -27.17
C ASN A 129 -13.35 22.28 -26.28
N MET A 130 -13.83 22.23 -25.03
CA MET A 130 -13.55 21.13 -24.11
C MET A 130 -14.11 19.80 -24.62
N ILE A 131 -15.33 19.78 -25.17
CA ILE A 131 -15.91 18.59 -25.82
C ILE A 131 -15.05 18.12 -26.99
N LYS A 132 -14.68 19.03 -27.91
CA LYS A 132 -13.79 18.73 -29.04
C LYS A 132 -12.45 18.16 -28.56
N PHE A 133 -11.90 18.69 -27.48
CA PHE A 133 -10.65 18.21 -26.89
C PHE A 133 -10.79 16.80 -26.31
N CYS A 134 -11.87 16.53 -25.58
CA CYS A 134 -12.20 15.19 -25.10
C CYS A 134 -12.35 14.19 -26.25
N ASP A 135 -13.04 14.56 -27.32
CA ASP A 135 -13.17 13.73 -28.53
C ASP A 135 -11.80 13.41 -29.14
N LEU A 136 -10.92 14.40 -29.27
CA LEU A 136 -9.54 14.21 -29.76
C LEU A 136 -8.72 13.27 -28.85
N GLN A 137 -8.91 13.34 -27.53
CA GLN A 137 -8.25 12.41 -26.62
C GLN A 137 -8.76 10.98 -26.81
N ILE A 138 -10.07 10.80 -26.96
CA ILE A 138 -10.68 9.50 -27.25
C ILE A 138 -10.11 8.92 -28.54
N PHE A 139 -10.03 9.73 -29.62
CA PHE A 139 -9.44 9.30 -30.89
C PHE A 139 -7.98 8.83 -30.72
N LYS A 140 -7.16 9.57 -29.97
CA LYS A 140 -5.77 9.17 -29.69
C LYS A 140 -5.67 7.86 -28.92
N PHE A 141 -6.56 7.61 -27.97
CA PHE A 141 -6.58 6.34 -27.25
C PHE A 141 -7.04 5.18 -28.15
N MET A 142 -8.04 5.41 -29.01
CA MET A 142 -8.49 4.42 -29.99
C MET A 142 -7.39 4.04 -30.99
N GLU A 143 -6.64 5.03 -31.48
CA GLU A 143 -5.49 4.80 -32.37
C GLU A 143 -4.43 3.93 -31.69
N LYS A 144 -4.08 4.24 -30.44
CA LYS A 144 -3.15 3.42 -29.64
C LYS A 144 -3.66 2.00 -29.40
N ILE A 145 -4.96 1.81 -29.17
CA ILE A 145 -5.55 0.47 -29.03
C ILE A 145 -5.38 -0.30 -30.34
N LYS A 146 -5.71 0.32 -31.48
CA LYS A 146 -5.56 -0.30 -32.80
C LYS A 146 -4.11 -0.70 -33.10
N GLU A 147 -3.15 0.15 -32.78
CA GLU A 147 -1.72 -0.19 -32.90
C GLU A 147 -1.31 -1.38 -32.01
N LEU A 148 -1.88 -1.46 -30.81
CA LEU A 148 -1.61 -2.54 -29.86
C LEU A 148 -2.24 -3.86 -30.31
N GLU A 149 -3.45 -3.83 -30.87
CA GLU A 149 -4.13 -5.01 -31.43
C GLU A 149 -3.40 -5.59 -32.65
N GLN A 150 -2.78 -4.73 -33.48
CA GLN A 150 -2.02 -5.17 -34.65
C GLN A 150 -0.65 -5.78 -34.28
N LYS A 151 -0.12 -5.49 -33.08
CA LYS A 151 1.15 -6.07 -32.63
C LYS A 151 0.92 -7.53 -32.22
N SER A 152 1.52 -8.45 -32.97
CA SER A 152 1.42 -9.90 -32.75
C SER A 152 2.14 -10.41 -31.49
N GLY A 153 2.82 -9.54 -30.74
CA GLY A 153 3.51 -9.88 -29.49
C GLY A 153 2.71 -9.41 -28.28
N GLY A 154 2.31 -10.33 -27.39
CA GLY A 154 1.50 -10.03 -26.20
C GLY A 154 2.16 -9.14 -25.14
N LEU A 155 3.39 -8.64 -25.35
CA LEU A 155 4.11 -7.74 -24.47
C LEU A 155 4.64 -6.50 -25.21
N VAL A 156 4.63 -5.36 -24.53
CA VAL A 156 5.15 -4.06 -24.98
C VAL A 156 6.17 -3.54 -23.99
N VAL A 157 7.25 -2.95 -24.48
CA VAL A 157 8.25 -2.28 -23.63
C VAL A 157 7.65 -0.99 -23.06
N SER A 158 7.56 -0.89 -21.74
CA SER A 158 7.01 0.28 -21.04
C SER A 158 8.07 1.29 -20.62
N GLY A 159 9.32 0.85 -20.44
CA GLY A 159 10.43 1.72 -20.10
C GLY A 159 11.75 0.97 -19.96
N VAL A 160 12.84 1.72 -19.88
CA VAL A 160 14.19 1.18 -19.70
C VAL A 160 14.78 1.78 -18.43
N SER A 161 15.14 0.93 -17.47
CA SER A 161 15.80 1.32 -16.23
C SER A 161 17.29 1.03 -16.35
N LYS A 162 18.13 2.04 -16.07
CA LYS A 162 19.59 1.89 -15.99
C LYS A 162 20.02 2.04 -14.54
N SER A 163 20.73 1.06 -14.01
CA SER A 163 21.33 1.13 -12.67
C SER A 163 22.84 0.87 -12.76
N LYS A 164 23.64 1.71 -12.12
CA LYS A 164 25.09 1.51 -11.99
C LYS A 164 25.41 1.03 -10.59
N SER A 165 26.12 -0.08 -10.46
CA SER A 165 26.65 -0.57 -9.19
C SER A 165 28.17 -0.55 -9.22
N LYS A 166 28.78 -0.01 -8.15
CA LYS A 166 30.20 -0.17 -7.86
C LYS A 166 30.34 -1.40 -6.98
N LEU A 167 31.15 -2.37 -7.39
CA LEU A 167 31.49 -3.53 -6.57
C LEU A 167 32.89 -3.31 -6.03
N ASP A 168 33.01 -3.19 -4.70
CA ASP A 168 34.32 -3.19 -4.02
C ASP A 168 34.85 -4.64 -4.05
N GLY A 169 35.98 -4.85 -4.73
CA GLY A 169 36.64 -6.13 -4.80
C GLY A 169 37.17 -6.55 -3.43
N THR A 170 36.65 -7.64 -2.85
CA THR A 170 37.26 -8.25 -1.67
C THR A 170 38.53 -9.01 -2.05
N GLN A 171 39.63 -8.52 -1.49
CA GLN A 171 40.99 -9.06 -1.39
C GLN A 171 41.97 -8.68 -2.51
N ARG A 172 42.94 -7.85 -2.07
CA ARG A 172 44.38 -7.91 -2.35
C ARG A 172 44.72 -8.43 -3.74
N ASP A 173 44.54 -7.58 -4.74
CA ASP A 173 45.52 -7.29 -5.77
C ASP A 173 45.02 -6.07 -6.56
N MET A 174 45.88 -5.05 -6.63
CA MET A 174 45.91 -3.94 -7.59
C MET A 174 44.57 -3.52 -8.24
N ALA A 175 44.00 -2.44 -7.69
CA ALA A 175 43.07 -1.47 -8.30
C ALA A 175 42.40 -1.87 -9.64
N SER A 176 41.18 -2.40 -9.56
CA SER A 176 40.22 -2.16 -10.62
C SER A 176 38.83 -1.97 -10.01
N ASP A 177 38.52 -0.73 -9.60
CA ASP A 177 37.14 -0.30 -9.41
C ASP A 177 36.47 -0.40 -10.79
N TYR A 178 35.67 -1.44 -11.01
CA TYR A 178 34.86 -1.54 -12.21
C TYR A 178 33.42 -1.14 -11.89
N THR A 179 32.86 -0.28 -12.74
CA THR A 179 31.45 0.11 -12.68
C THR A 179 30.65 -0.83 -13.56
N GLU A 180 29.74 -1.62 -12.97
CA GLU A 180 28.79 -2.41 -13.74
C GLU A 180 27.57 -1.56 -14.08
N GLU A 181 27.23 -1.46 -15.36
CA GLU A 181 25.96 -0.88 -15.81
C GLU A 181 24.96 -2.00 -16.11
N LYS A 182 23.86 -2.05 -15.36
CA LYS A 182 22.73 -2.95 -15.62
C LYS A 182 21.60 -2.19 -16.31
N VAL A 183 21.22 -2.64 -17.50
CA VAL A 183 20.07 -2.13 -18.25
C VAL A 183 18.94 -3.15 -18.17
N ILE A 184 17.82 -2.77 -17.56
CA ILE A 184 16.62 -3.60 -17.42
C ILE A 184 15.52 -3.00 -18.29
N THR A 185 15.01 -3.78 -19.23
CA THR A 185 13.82 -3.42 -20.02
C THR A 185 12.56 -3.86 -19.27
N ASN A 186 11.72 -2.91 -18.88
CA ASN A 186 10.43 -3.21 -18.28
C ASN A 186 9.41 -3.45 -19.39
N THR A 187 8.69 -4.56 -19.33
CA THR A 187 7.64 -4.94 -20.29
C THR A 187 6.29 -5.02 -19.60
N VAL A 188 5.22 -4.64 -20.30
CA VAL A 188 3.82 -4.71 -19.84
C VAL A 188 3.03 -5.50 -20.86
N ALA A 189 2.04 -6.28 -20.41
CA ALA A 189 1.20 -7.05 -21.31
C ALA A 189 0.29 -6.13 -22.14
N VAL A 190 0.11 -6.46 -23.43
CA VAL A 190 -0.72 -5.68 -24.37
C VAL A 190 -2.15 -5.50 -23.85
N TYR A 191 -2.74 -6.57 -23.32
CA TYR A 191 -4.13 -6.55 -22.84
C TYR A 191 -4.33 -5.56 -21.67
N GLU A 192 -3.32 -5.39 -20.80
CA GLU A 192 -3.40 -4.47 -19.66
C GLU A 192 -3.41 -3.01 -20.13
N LEU A 193 -2.63 -2.70 -21.16
CA LEU A 193 -2.61 -1.37 -21.77
C LEU A 193 -3.93 -1.06 -22.49
N ILE A 194 -4.47 -2.03 -23.25
CA ILE A 194 -5.77 -1.88 -23.91
C ILE A 194 -6.87 -1.64 -22.87
N LEU A 195 -6.91 -2.44 -21.80
CA LEU A 195 -7.88 -2.27 -20.72
C LEU A 195 -7.75 -0.89 -20.05
N LYS A 196 -6.51 -0.44 -19.81
CA LYS A 196 -6.26 0.89 -19.25
C LYS A 196 -6.77 2.00 -20.17
N TYR A 197 -6.51 1.93 -21.48
CA TYR A 197 -7.01 2.93 -22.43
C TYR A 197 -8.53 2.91 -22.56
N ASN A 198 -9.16 1.74 -22.56
CA ASN A 198 -10.62 1.62 -22.52
C ASN A 198 -11.21 2.27 -21.27
N ASN A 199 -10.61 2.05 -20.10
CA ASN A 199 -11.05 2.70 -18.86
C ASN A 199 -10.93 4.24 -18.92
N GLU A 200 -9.87 4.78 -19.54
CA GLU A 200 -9.75 6.24 -19.73
C GLU A 200 -10.79 6.78 -20.71
N ILE A 201 -11.11 6.04 -21.79
CA ILE A 201 -12.20 6.39 -22.70
C ILE A 201 -13.55 6.37 -21.97
N GLU A 202 -13.83 5.36 -21.14
CA GLU A 202 -15.07 5.29 -20.37
C GLU A 202 -15.23 6.45 -19.37
N LYS A 203 -14.13 6.89 -18.74
CA LYS A 203 -14.14 8.08 -17.89
C LYS A 203 -14.46 9.34 -18.68
N ALA A 204 -13.91 9.48 -19.89
CA ALA A 204 -14.15 10.64 -20.74
C ALA A 204 -15.59 10.72 -21.29
N LYS A 205 -16.33 9.60 -21.28
CA LYS A 205 -17.74 9.53 -21.70
C LYS A 205 -18.75 9.83 -20.57
N LYS A 206 -18.32 9.85 -19.31
CA LYS A 206 -19.16 10.14 -18.15
C LYS A 206 -19.16 11.63 -17.82
#